data_AF-A0A7C7MQN8-F1
#
_entry.id   AF-A0A7C7MQN8-F1
#
_cell.length_a   1.000
_cell.length_b   1.000
_cell.length_c   1.000
_cell.angle_alpha   90.00
_cell.angle_beta   90.00
_cell.angle_gamma   90.00
#
_symmetry.space_group_name_H-M   'P 1'
#
loop_
_entity.id
_entity.type
_entity.pdbx_description
1 polymer ?
#
loop_
_entity_poly.entity_id
_entity_poly.type
_entity_poly.pdbx_seq_one_letter_code
_entity_poly.pdbx_strand_id
1 'polypeptide(L)'
;MPKQYFQMFPKIAYDIDGDANNFKVVTDVMRRVRVKMQELSDKVIYDRYSMQDGETIESVAYKFYGSPTYHWVLLLLNNIIDPIHGLVLDGNKFNDHLNHFHCQKIQGLHEHGLDKKQN
;
A
#
# COMPACT_ATOMS: atom_id res chain seq x y z
N MET A 1 -4.35 -3.31 -5.50
CA MET A 1 -5.27 -2.15 -5.46
C MET A 1 -6.50 -2.45 -6.32
N PRO A 2 -7.72 -2.21 -5.82
CA PRO A 2 -8.97 -2.61 -6.47
C PRO A 2 -9.30 -1.71 -7.66
N LYS A 3 -9.96 -2.29 -8.66
CA LYS A 3 -10.40 -1.59 -9.88
C LYS A 3 -11.35 -0.41 -9.57
N GLN A 4 -12.20 -0.50 -8.55
CA GLN A 4 -13.18 0.56 -8.24
C GLN A 4 -12.55 1.91 -7.91
N TYR A 5 -11.43 1.94 -7.20
CA TYR A 5 -10.79 3.21 -6.82
C TYR A 5 -10.39 4.04 -8.06
N PHE A 6 -9.83 3.37 -9.07
CA PHE A 6 -9.36 4.00 -10.30
C PHE A 6 -10.47 4.34 -11.31
N GLN A 7 -11.72 3.96 -11.05
CA GLN A 7 -12.84 4.29 -11.95
C GLN A 7 -13.17 5.78 -11.94
N MET A 8 -12.91 6.48 -10.83
CA MET A 8 -13.18 7.91 -10.72
C MET A 8 -12.08 8.78 -11.31
N PHE A 9 -10.96 8.18 -11.73
CA PHE A 9 -9.82 8.92 -12.23
C PHE A 9 -10.02 9.28 -13.71
N PRO A 10 -9.59 10.49 -14.13
CA PRO A 10 -9.63 10.85 -15.53
C PRO A 10 -8.73 9.92 -16.34
N LYS A 11 -9.10 9.72 -17.60
CA LYS A 11 -8.25 9.04 -18.57
C LYS A 11 -7.42 10.06 -19.32
N ILE A 12 -6.14 9.77 -19.50
CA ILE A 12 -5.20 10.61 -20.24
C ILE A 12 -4.65 9.81 -21.43
N ALA A 13 -4.39 10.52 -22.53
CA ALA A 13 -3.61 9.99 -23.62
C ALA A 13 -2.14 10.00 -23.17
N TYR A 14 -1.53 8.82 -23.04
CA TYR A 14 -0.15 8.67 -22.61
C TYR A 14 0.62 7.88 -23.66
N ASP A 15 1.82 8.37 -23.97
CA ASP A 15 2.77 7.69 -24.83
C ASP A 15 3.67 6.81 -23.97
N ILE A 16 3.55 5.49 -24.16
CA ILE A 16 4.35 4.50 -23.43
C ILE A 16 5.71 4.30 -24.10
N ASP A 17 5.74 4.41 -25.43
CA ASP A 17 6.87 4.02 -26.28
C ASP A 17 7.80 5.22 -26.57
N GLY A 18 7.35 6.45 -26.28
CA GLY A 18 8.11 7.69 -26.42
C GLY A 18 8.28 8.13 -27.88
N ASP A 19 7.43 7.63 -28.77
CA ASP A 19 7.52 7.81 -30.22
C ASP A 19 6.62 8.94 -30.76
N ALA A 20 5.86 9.61 -29.88
CA ALA A 20 4.91 10.69 -30.15
C ALA A 20 3.82 10.38 -31.20
N ASN A 21 3.73 9.13 -31.66
CA ASN A 21 2.81 8.70 -32.71
C ASN A 21 1.78 7.69 -32.20
N ASN A 22 2.08 6.97 -31.11
CA ASN A 22 1.22 5.93 -30.56
C ASN A 22 0.73 6.26 -29.14
N PHE A 23 -0.29 7.13 -29.04
CA PHE A 23 -0.93 7.43 -27.76
C PHE A 23 -1.92 6.35 -27.33
N LYS A 24 -1.78 5.84 -26.11
CA LYS A 24 -2.75 4.93 -25.48
C LYS A 24 -3.55 5.67 -24.41
N VAL A 25 -4.85 5.38 -24.36
CA VAL A 25 -5.74 5.94 -23.33
C VAL A 25 -5.59 5.12 -22.06
N VAL A 26 -4.94 5.71 -21.05
CA VAL A 26 -4.66 5.08 -19.75
C VAL A 26 -5.32 5.86 -18.62
N THR A 27 -5.51 5.21 -17.47
CA THR A 27 -5.96 5.91 -16.26
C THR A 27 -4.81 6.73 -15.69
N ASP A 28 -5.08 8.00 -15.36
CA ASP A 28 -4.09 8.87 -14.70
C ASP A 28 -3.80 8.38 -13.27
N VAL A 29 -2.69 7.68 -13.06
CA VAL A 29 -2.26 7.21 -11.74
C VAL A 29 -1.35 8.20 -11.00
N MET A 30 -0.90 9.27 -11.68
CA MET A 30 0.00 10.27 -11.10
C MET A 30 -0.74 11.25 -10.20
N ARG A 31 -2.07 11.29 -10.30
CA ARG A 31 -2.92 12.14 -9.48
C ARG A 31 -2.90 11.71 -8.01
N ARG A 32 -2.26 12.53 -7.17
CA ARG A 32 -2.23 12.33 -5.72
C ARG A 32 -3.58 12.69 -5.09
N VAL A 33 -4.30 11.70 -4.61
CA VAL A 33 -5.49 11.89 -3.76
C VAL A 33 -5.03 11.90 -2.31
N ARG A 34 -5.13 13.06 -1.65
CA ARG A 34 -4.91 13.15 -0.20
C ARG A 34 -6.02 13.92 0.47
N VAL A 35 -6.41 13.38 1.61
CA VAL A 35 -7.38 13.96 2.50
C VAL A 35 -6.60 14.73 3.57
N LYS A 36 -6.90 16.02 3.74
CA LYS A 36 -6.29 16.82 4.81
C LYS A 36 -6.93 16.44 6.14
N MET A 37 -6.25 15.60 6.92
CA MET A 37 -6.79 15.06 8.17
C MET A 37 -7.15 16.12 9.20
N GLN A 38 -6.41 17.24 9.27
CA GLN A 38 -6.71 18.36 10.18
C GLN A 38 -8.08 18.98 9.93
N GLU A 39 -8.55 19.02 8.68
CA GLU A 39 -9.87 19.59 8.35
C GLU A 39 -11.00 18.55 8.57
N LEU A 40 -10.66 17.26 8.59
CA LEU A 40 -11.61 16.18 8.82
C LEU A 40 -11.77 15.81 10.29
N SER A 41 -10.73 15.92 11.13
CA SER A 41 -10.82 15.56 12.55
C SER A 41 -11.92 16.31 13.28
N ASP A 42 -12.21 17.53 12.84
CA ASP A 42 -13.20 18.40 13.45
C ASP A 42 -14.63 18.10 12.97
N LYS A 43 -14.78 17.34 11.88
CA LYS A 43 -16.06 17.06 11.20
C LYS A 43 -16.44 15.58 11.18
N VAL A 44 -15.49 14.68 11.44
CA VAL A 44 -15.67 13.23 11.32
C VAL A 44 -15.52 12.59 12.69
N ILE A 45 -16.53 11.80 13.08
CA ILE A 45 -16.47 10.96 14.27
C ILE A 45 -15.83 9.64 13.86
N TYR A 46 -14.74 9.28 14.54
CA TYR A 46 -14.05 8.00 14.33
C TYR A 46 -14.49 7.00 15.39
N ASP A 47 -14.84 5.80 14.94
CA ASP A 47 -14.93 4.64 15.82
C ASP A 47 -13.62 3.84 15.72
N ARG A 48 -13.09 3.40 16.85
CA ARG A 48 -11.82 2.65 16.90
C ARG A 48 -12.12 1.17 16.82
N TYR A 49 -11.51 0.49 15.85
CA TYR A 49 -11.61 -0.95 15.69
C TYR A 49 -10.25 -1.62 15.89
N SER A 50 -10.21 -2.65 16.73
CA SER A 50 -9.04 -3.52 16.85
C SER A 50 -9.20 -4.69 15.90
N MET A 51 -8.29 -4.79 14.93
CA MET A 51 -8.22 -5.94 14.02
C MET A 51 -7.82 -7.21 14.78
N GLN A 52 -8.46 -8.32 14.42
CA GLN A 52 -8.08 -9.65 14.86
C GLN A 52 -6.97 -10.21 13.96
N ASP A 53 -6.27 -11.22 14.47
CA ASP A 53 -5.17 -11.85 13.75
C ASP A 53 -5.65 -12.48 12.44
N GLY A 54 -4.90 -12.27 11.36
CA GLY A 54 -5.25 -12.73 10.01
C GLY A 54 -6.37 -11.97 9.29
N GLU A 55 -6.94 -10.90 9.88
CA GLU A 55 -7.91 -10.07 9.16
C GLU A 55 -7.26 -9.20 8.09
N THR A 56 -7.91 -9.08 6.93
CA THR A 56 -7.50 -8.16 5.88
C THR A 56 -8.37 -6.91 5.88
N ILE A 57 -7.87 -5.79 5.35
CA ILE A 57 -8.66 -4.54 5.25
C ILE A 57 -9.92 -4.76 4.41
N GLU A 58 -9.88 -5.65 3.41
CA GLU A 58 -11.06 -6.01 2.64
C GLU A 58 -12.15 -6.68 3.50
N SER A 59 -11.74 -7.59 4.40
CA SER A 59 -12.66 -8.22 5.36
C SER A 59 -13.25 -7.19 6.32
N VAL A 60 -12.41 -6.29 6.84
CA VAL A 60 -12.86 -5.20 7.71
C VAL A 60 -13.81 -4.24 6.97
N ALA A 61 -13.50 -3.86 5.74
CA ALA A 61 -14.38 -3.03 4.91
C ALA A 61 -15.72 -3.73 4.64
N TYR A 62 -15.73 -5.04 4.45
CA TYR A 62 -16.97 -5.80 4.32
C TYR A 62 -17.81 -5.77 5.60
N LYS A 63 -17.18 -5.88 6.78
CA LYS A 63 -17.88 -5.79 8.08
C LYS A 63 -18.51 -4.42 8.32
N PHE A 64 -17.82 -3.34 7.98
CA PHE A 64 -18.29 -1.97 8.25
C PHE A 64 -19.16 -1.37 7.15
N TYR A 65 -18.84 -1.64 5.88
CA TYR A 65 -19.50 -1.03 4.72
C TYR A 65 -20.33 -2.00 3.88
N GLY A 66 -20.38 -3.28 4.25
CA GLY A 66 -21.10 -4.32 3.50
C GLY A 66 -20.47 -4.69 2.15
N SER A 67 -19.31 -4.10 1.81
CA SER A 67 -18.59 -4.41 0.57
C SER A 67 -17.07 -4.34 0.77
N PRO A 68 -16.30 -5.34 0.29
CA PRO A 68 -14.85 -5.32 0.36
C PRO A 68 -14.23 -4.25 -0.55
N THR A 69 -15.00 -3.64 -1.45
CA THR A 69 -14.51 -2.67 -2.44
C THR A 69 -14.16 -1.31 -1.83
N TYR A 70 -14.61 -1.04 -0.60
CA TYR A 70 -14.40 0.24 0.09
C TYR A 70 -13.18 0.26 1.01
N HIS A 71 -12.32 -0.76 0.97
CA HIS A 71 -11.11 -0.81 1.80
C HIS A 71 -10.15 0.36 1.57
N TRP A 72 -10.16 0.98 0.38
CA TRP A 72 -9.38 2.18 0.09
C TRP A 72 -9.77 3.37 0.96
N VAL A 73 -11.03 3.45 1.43
CA VAL A 73 -11.49 4.50 2.36
C VAL A 73 -10.77 4.35 3.70
N LEU A 74 -10.69 3.12 4.23
CA LEU A 74 -9.98 2.82 5.47
C LEU A 74 -8.49 3.16 5.35
N LEU A 75 -7.87 2.82 4.22
CA LEU A 75 -6.46 3.15 3.92
C LEU A 75 -6.23 4.66 3.89
N LEU A 76 -7.10 5.41 3.19
CA LEU A 76 -6.99 6.86 3.09
C LEU A 76 -7.16 7.53 4.45
N LEU A 77 -8.16 7.12 5.24
CA LEU A 77 -8.44 7.70 6.57
C LEU A 77 -7.31 7.45 7.57
N ASN A 78 -6.66 6.29 7.50
CA ASN A 78 -5.54 5.96 8.37
C ASN A 78 -4.17 6.37 7.80
N ASN A 79 -4.14 7.03 6.64
CA ASN A 79 -2.91 7.43 5.94
C ASN A 79 -1.91 6.26 5.77
N ILE A 80 -2.43 5.05 5.50
CA ILE A 80 -1.63 3.85 5.27
C ILE A 80 -1.25 3.79 3.79
N ILE A 81 0.05 3.80 3.51
CA ILE A 81 0.59 3.75 2.14
C ILE A 81 0.70 2.31 1.65
N ASP A 82 1.23 1.43 2.51
CA ASP A 82 1.40 0.02 2.22
C ASP A 82 0.51 -0.82 3.16
N PRO A 83 -0.58 -1.41 2.65
CA PRO A 83 -1.45 -2.28 3.44
C PRO A 83 -0.77 -3.57 3.89
N ILE A 84 0.18 -4.09 3.09
CA ILE A 84 0.77 -5.41 3.35
C ILE A 84 1.70 -5.32 4.57
N HIS A 85 2.46 -4.24 4.67
CA HIS A 85 3.43 -4.05 5.76
C HIS A 85 2.97 -3.06 6.84
N GLY A 86 1.95 -2.24 6.57
CA GLY A 86 1.43 -1.24 7.51
C GLY A 86 0.36 -1.76 8.47
N LEU A 87 -0.11 -2.99 8.27
CA LEU A 87 -1.08 -3.64 9.15
C LEU A 87 -0.37 -4.61 10.11
N VAL A 88 -1.09 -4.98 11.17
CA VAL A 88 -0.69 -6.06 12.05
C VAL A 88 -0.61 -7.34 11.21
N LEU A 89 0.62 -7.84 11.01
CA LEU A 89 0.89 -9.04 10.25
C LEU A 89 0.41 -10.26 11.04
N ASP A 90 -0.19 -11.22 10.35
CA ASP A 90 -0.39 -12.58 10.85
C ASP A 90 0.91 -13.11 11.46
N GLY A 91 0.85 -13.76 12.63
CA GLY A 91 2.05 -14.14 13.39
C GLY A 91 3.10 -14.91 12.56
N ASN A 92 2.64 -15.72 11.59
CA ASN A 92 3.52 -16.42 10.65
C ASN A 92 4.16 -15.47 9.63
N LYS A 93 3.39 -14.56 9.04
CA LYS A 93 3.88 -13.56 8.08
C LYS A 93 4.82 -12.54 8.74
N PHE A 94 4.60 -12.24 10.02
CA PHE A 94 5.52 -11.45 10.82
C PHE A 94 6.87 -12.16 10.99
N ASN A 95 6.86 -13.46 11.31
CA ASN A 95 8.09 -14.23 11.42
C ASN A 95 8.83 -14.35 10.08
N ASP A 96 8.11 -14.55 8.97
CA ASP A 96 8.69 -14.54 7.62
C ASP A 96 9.27 -13.17 7.24
N HIS A 97 8.59 -12.09 7.61
CA HIS A 97 9.10 -10.72 7.44
C HIS A 97 10.41 -10.55 8.22
N LEU A 98 10.45 -10.88 9.51
CA LEU A 98 11.68 -10.83 10.31
C LEU A 98 12.81 -11.65 9.68
N ASN A 99 12.53 -12.90 9.28
CA ASN A 99 13.52 -13.77 8.65
C ASN A 99 14.07 -13.17 7.35
N HIS A 100 13.22 -12.53 6.53
CA HIS A 100 13.66 -11.84 5.32
C HIS A 100 14.63 -10.69 5.62
N PHE A 101 14.30 -9.81 6.58
CA PHE A 101 15.21 -8.71 6.97
C PHE A 101 16.52 -9.21 7.58
N HIS A 102 16.45 -10.25 8.42
CA HIS A 102 17.64 -10.83 9.03
C HIS A 102 18.54 -11.52 7.99
N CYS A 103 17.98 -12.27 7.04
CA CYS A 103 18.75 -12.88 5.95
C CYS A 103 19.40 -11.85 5.03
N GLN A 104 18.67 -10.80 4.63
CA GLN A 104 19.21 -9.76 3.74
C GLN A 104 20.34 -8.97 4.40
N LYS A 105 20.19 -8.65 5.69
CA LYS A 105 21.25 -7.96 6.46
C LYS A 105 22.50 -8.83 6.64
N ILE A 106 22.32 -10.14 6.82
CA ILE A 106 23.43 -11.10 6.90
C ILE A 106 24.12 -11.28 5.54
N GLN A 107 23.36 -11.35 4.44
CA GLN A 107 23.91 -11.46 3.07
C GLN A 107 24.74 -10.22 2.69
N GLY A 108 24.24 -9.01 2.94
CA GLY A 108 25.01 -7.78 2.68
C GLY A 108 26.28 -7.66 3.54
N LEU A 109 26.27 -8.19 4.78
CA LEU A 109 27.47 -8.28 5.62
C LEU A 109 28.47 -9.33 5.10
N HIS A 110 28.00 -10.43 4.53
CA HIS A 110 28.85 -11.46 3.94
C HIS A 110 29.55 -10.96 2.67
N GLU A 111 28.87 -10.16 1.83
CA GLU A 111 29.44 -9.54 0.63
C GLU A 111 30.52 -8.49 0.98
N HIS A 112 30.25 -7.59 1.93
CA HIS A 112 31.23 -6.59 2.38
C HIS A 112 32.45 -7.18 3.14
N GLY A 113 32.33 -8.40 3.67
CA GLY A 113 33.41 -9.09 4.39
C GLY A 113 34.42 -9.78 3.48
N LEU A 114 34.05 -10.10 2.24
CA LEU A 114 34.90 -10.79 1.26
C LEU A 114 35.78 -9.83 0.45
N ASP A 115 35.39 -8.56 0.32
CA ASP A 115 36.13 -7.52 -0.41
C ASP A 115 37.34 -6.96 0.39
N LYS A 116 37.34 -7.12 1.72
CA LYS A 116 38.40 -6.56 2.60
C LYS A 116 39.58 -7.51 2.86
N LYS A 117 39.68 -8.64 2.15
CA LYS A 117 40.76 -9.65 2.32
C LYS A 117 41.73 -9.75 1.14
N GLN A 118 41.76 -8.77 0.24
CA GLN A 118 42.80 -8.65 -0.78
C GLN A 118 43.54 -7.31 -0.62
N ASN A 119 44.50 -7.27 0.30
CA ASN A 119 45.68 -6.41 0.27
C ASN A 119 46.66 -6.88 1.35
#